data_AF-A0A1F7YYG6-F1
#
_entry.id   AF-A0A1F7YYG6-F1
#
_cell.length_a   1.000
_cell.length_b   1.000
_cell.length_c   1.000
_cell.angle_alpha   90.00
_cell.angle_beta   90.00
_cell.angle_gamma   90.00
#
_symmetry.space_group_name_H-M   'P 1'
#
loop_
_entity.id
_entity.type
_entity.pdbx_description
1 polymer ?
#
loop_
_entity_poly.entity_id
_entity_poly.type
_entity_poly.pdbx_seq_one_letter_code
_entity_poly.pdbx_strand_id
1 'polypeptide(L)'
;MTPTLAGRLETRIVLSFFVALPVLVFAGMANIIFIMLAVGVALDFVYNYLQYKRWDGDWPLVFSFIAGVTEGIILWLIIDIRIPIYVLILVLTLTAQVLLGVFFPYRRFKGGRIL
;
A
#
# COMPACT_ATOMS: atom_id res chain seq x y z
N MET A 1 10.84 14.62 -1.90
CA MET A 1 11.72 13.43 -1.77
C MET A 1 10.90 12.16 -2.00
N THR A 2 11.20 11.37 -3.03
CA THR A 2 10.44 10.14 -3.34
C THR A 2 10.87 8.97 -2.45
N PRO A 3 9.93 8.21 -1.84
CA PRO A 3 10.27 6.98 -1.13
C PRO A 3 10.93 5.97 -2.10
N THR A 4 11.95 5.25 -1.64
CA THR A 4 12.59 4.19 -2.43
C THR A 4 11.62 3.01 -2.61
N LEU A 5 11.80 2.22 -3.67
CA LEU A 5 11.01 1.01 -3.90
C LEU A 5 11.03 0.08 -2.67
N ALA A 6 12.21 -0.12 -2.09
CA ALA A 6 12.39 -0.95 -0.91
C ALA A 6 11.56 -0.48 0.29
N GLY A 7 11.56 0.83 0.59
CA GLY A 7 10.76 1.38 1.68
C GLY A 7 9.25 1.26 1.43
N ARG A 8 8.82 1.36 0.17
CA ARG A 8 7.42 1.17 -0.24
C ARG A 8 6.98 -0.29 -0.02
N LEU A 9 7.81 -1.25 -0.44
CA LEU A 9 7.55 -2.68 -0.24
C LEU A 9 7.54 -3.07 1.25
N GLU A 10 8.48 -2.58 2.04
CA GLU A 10 8.50 -2.80 3.50
C GLU A 10 7.21 -2.28 4.14
N THR A 11 6.84 -1.03 3.83
CA THR A 11 5.59 -0.43 4.34
C THR A 11 4.37 -1.24 3.90
N ARG A 12 4.34 -1.74 2.66
CA ARG A 12 3.24 -2.57 2.16
C ARG A 12 3.12 -3.88 2.93
N ILE A 13 4.23 -4.59 3.15
CA ILE A 13 4.22 -5.85 3.90
C ILE A 13 3.72 -5.58 5.31
N VAL A 14 4.28 -4.59 6.02
CA VAL A 14 3.85 -4.24 7.38
C VAL A 14 2.36 -3.90 7.42
N LEU A 15 1.87 -3.02 6.55
CA LEU A 15 0.46 -2.64 6.55
C LEU A 15 -0.48 -3.79 6.15
N SER A 16 -0.04 -4.68 5.26
CA SER A 16 -0.84 -5.86 4.89
C SER A 16 -1.03 -6.80 6.08
N PHE A 17 0.02 -7.05 6.86
CA PHE A 17 -0.05 -7.95 8.02
C PHE A 17 -0.65 -7.30 9.27
N PHE A 18 -0.41 -6.02 9.52
CA PHE A 18 -0.86 -5.35 10.75
C PHE A 18 -2.20 -4.61 10.61
N VAL A 19 -2.60 -4.26 9.40
CA VAL A 19 -3.86 -3.54 9.14
C VAL A 19 -4.83 -4.39 8.34
N ALA A 20 -4.43 -4.88 7.17
CA ALA A 20 -5.35 -5.62 6.29
C ALA A 20 -5.72 -6.99 6.86
N LEU A 21 -4.75 -7.76 7.34
CA LEU A 21 -4.98 -9.11 7.84
C LEU A 21 -5.97 -9.16 9.01
N PRO A 22 -5.89 -8.34 10.07
CA PRO A 22 -6.91 -8.32 11.13
C PRO A 22 -8.31 -8.05 10.58
N VAL A 23 -8.47 -7.07 9.69
CA VAL A 23 -9.76 -6.75 9.06
C VAL A 23 -10.29 -7.94 8.27
N LEU A 24 -9.43 -8.61 7.50
CA LEU A 24 -9.79 -9.80 6.73
C LEU A 24 -10.13 -11.01 7.62
N VAL A 25 -9.46 -11.18 8.76
CA VAL A 25 -9.78 -12.23 9.75
C VAL A 25 -11.17 -12.01 10.32
N PHE A 26 -11.49 -10.78 10.78
CA PHE A 26 -12.83 -10.45 11.26
C PHE A 26 -13.91 -10.58 10.18
N ALA A 27 -13.54 -10.37 8.92
CA ALA A 27 -14.42 -10.56 7.77
C ALA A 27 -14.62 -12.03 7.33
N GLY A 28 -13.83 -12.97 7.88
CA GLY A 28 -13.82 -14.37 7.41
C GLY A 28 -13.17 -14.57 6.04
N MET A 29 -12.29 -13.65 5.63
CA MET A 29 -11.64 -13.60 4.31
C MET A 29 -10.10 -13.63 4.40
N ALA A 30 -9.52 -14.22 5.45
CA ALA A 30 -8.06 -14.22 5.64
C ALA A 30 -7.27 -14.94 4.53
N ASN A 31 -7.91 -15.86 3.81
CA ASN A 31 -7.32 -16.62 2.70
C ASN A 31 -6.86 -15.75 1.52
N ILE A 32 -7.42 -14.55 1.34
CA ILE A 32 -7.09 -13.69 0.19
C ILE A 32 -5.87 -12.79 0.41
N ILE A 33 -5.26 -12.80 1.61
CA ILE A 33 -4.16 -11.88 1.96
C ILE A 33 -2.97 -11.97 1.00
N PHE A 34 -2.60 -13.17 0.54
CA PHE A 34 -1.46 -13.34 -0.37
C PHE A 34 -1.76 -12.83 -1.78
N ILE A 35 -3.00 -12.99 -2.26
CA ILE A 35 -3.43 -12.46 -3.56
C ILE A 35 -3.45 -10.93 -3.49
N MET A 36 -4.03 -10.37 -2.42
CA MET A 36 -4.03 -8.93 -2.16
C MET A 36 -2.61 -8.36 -2.12
N LEU A 37 -1.71 -9.00 -1.37
CA LEU A 37 -0.31 -8.58 -1.27
C LEU A 37 0.41 -8.66 -2.63
N ALA A 38 0.18 -9.72 -3.42
CA ALA A 38 0.78 -9.87 -4.75
C ALA A 38 0.31 -8.79 -5.72
N VAL A 39 -1.00 -8.52 -5.80
CA VAL A 39 -1.58 -7.45 -6.64
C VAL A 39 -1.02 -6.10 -6.22
N GLY A 40 -1.00 -5.83 -4.91
CA GLY A 40 -0.47 -4.61 -4.35
C GLY A 40 1.01 -4.38 -4.66
N VAL A 41 1.84 -5.40 -4.52
CA VAL A 41 3.28 -5.33 -4.86
C VAL A 41 3.47 -5.08 -6.35
N ALA A 42 2.73 -5.78 -7.21
CA ALA A 42 2.81 -5.58 -8.66
C ALA A 42 2.47 -4.13 -9.04
N LEU A 43 1.42 -3.56 -8.43
CA LEU A 43 1.05 -2.17 -8.63
C LEU A 43 2.13 -1.22 -8.12
N ASP A 44 2.74 -1.48 -6.96
CA ASP A 44 3.83 -0.64 -6.43
C ASP A 44 5.00 -0.51 -7.42
N PHE A 45 5.35 -1.57 -8.14
CA PHE A 45 6.37 -1.50 -9.21
C PHE A 45 5.94 -0.57 -10.35
N VAL A 46 4.70 -0.73 -10.84
CA VAL A 46 4.14 0.10 -11.90
C VAL A 46 4.11 1.57 -11.49
N TYR A 47 3.61 1.86 -10.29
CA TYR A 47 3.49 3.23 -9.79
C TYR A 47 4.85 3.85 -9.49
N ASN A 48 5.81 3.08 -8.97
CA ASN A 48 7.16 3.58 -8.76
C ASN A 48 7.84 3.93 -10.09
N TYR A 49 7.66 3.10 -11.12
CA TYR A 49 8.15 3.39 -12.46
C TYR A 49 7.51 4.65 -13.06
N LEU A 50 6.20 4.83 -12.92
CA LEU A 50 5.50 6.04 -13.37
C LEU A 50 5.95 7.29 -12.60
N GLN A 51 6.22 7.15 -11.29
CA GLN A 51 6.65 8.25 -10.44
C GLN A 51 8.04 8.78 -10.84
N TYR A 52 8.97 7.92 -11.25
CA TYR A 52 10.30 8.33 -11.73
C TYR A 52 10.27 9.15 -13.03
N LYS A 53 9.25 8.98 -13.87
CA LYS A 53 9.13 9.73 -15.13
C LYS A 53 8.57 11.14 -14.97
N ARG A 54 8.16 11.54 -13.75
CA ARG A 54 7.52 12.84 -13.51
C ARG A 54 8.50 13.85 -12.91
N TRP A 55 8.35 15.10 -13.36
CA TRP A 55 9.26 16.23 -13.11
C TRP A 55 9.38 16.63 -11.63
N ASP A 56 8.33 16.46 -10.82
CA ASP A 56 8.31 16.97 -9.43
C ASP A 56 8.33 15.90 -8.32
N GLY A 57 8.14 14.61 -8.64
CA GLY A 57 8.26 13.48 -7.69
C GLY A 57 7.33 13.46 -6.46
N ASP A 58 6.74 14.58 -6.03
CA ASP A 58 6.15 14.78 -4.71
C ASP A 58 4.62 14.64 -4.69
N TRP A 59 4.12 13.50 -5.20
CA TRP A 59 2.70 13.11 -5.11
C TRP A 59 2.48 11.76 -4.40
N PRO A 60 3.22 11.42 -3.34
CA PRO A 60 3.22 10.06 -2.80
C PRO A 60 1.84 9.61 -2.30
N LEU A 61 1.04 10.51 -1.73
CA LEU A 61 -0.28 10.16 -1.20
C LEU A 61 -1.33 9.96 -2.30
N VAL A 62 -1.33 10.82 -3.33
CA VAL A 62 -2.25 10.68 -4.48
C VAL A 62 -1.96 9.38 -5.22
N PHE A 63 -0.68 9.05 -5.44
CA PHE A 63 -0.31 7.78 -6.05
C PHE A 63 -0.66 6.58 -5.17
N SER A 64 -0.48 6.65 -3.85
CA SER A 64 -0.96 5.59 -2.94
C SER A 64 -2.48 5.41 -3.02
N PHE A 65 -3.25 6.50 -3.11
CA PHE A 65 -4.70 6.43 -3.24
C PHE A 65 -5.12 5.80 -4.58
N ILE A 66 -4.58 6.28 -5.70
CA ILE A 66 -4.86 5.71 -7.04
C ILE A 66 -4.46 4.24 -7.09
N ALA A 67 -3.32 3.89 -6.49
CA ALA A 67 -2.86 2.50 -6.39
C ALA A 67 -3.84 1.63 -5.63
N GLY A 68 -4.29 2.07 -4.44
CA GLY A 68 -5.27 1.34 -3.66
C GLY A 68 -6.64 1.25 -4.34
N VAL A 69 -7.12 2.30 -5.00
CA VAL A 69 -8.37 2.22 -5.77
C VAL A 69 -8.25 1.19 -6.90
N THR A 70 -7.13 1.19 -7.61
CA THR A 70 -6.89 0.25 -8.71
C THR A 70 -6.74 -1.18 -8.19
N GLU A 71 -6.04 -1.38 -7.07
CA GLU A 71 -5.93 -2.66 -6.37
C GLU A 71 -7.30 -3.20 -5.99
N GLY A 72 -8.18 -2.36 -5.43
CA GLY A 72 -9.55 -2.74 -5.08
C GLY A 72 -10.38 -3.19 -6.28
N ILE A 73 -10.28 -2.48 -7.40
CA ILE A 73 -10.95 -2.86 -8.65
C ILE A 73 -10.43 -4.22 -9.14
N ILE A 74 -9.12 -4.43 -9.13
CA ILE A 74 -8.51 -5.70 -9.56
C ILE A 74 -8.97 -6.85 -8.65
N LEU A 75 -8.94 -6.67 -7.33
CA LEU A 75 -9.36 -7.71 -6.38
C LEU A 75 -10.86 -7.99 -6.50
N TRP A 76 -11.68 -6.98 -6.75
CA TRP A 76 -13.10 -7.18 -7.03
C TRP A 76 -13.31 -8.02 -8.31
N LEU A 77 -12.55 -7.75 -9.38
CA LEU A 77 -12.64 -8.51 -10.62
C LEU A 77 -12.13 -9.95 -10.53
N ILE A 78 -11.07 -10.21 -9.75
CA ILE A 78 -10.42 -11.54 -9.69
C ILE A 78 -11.08 -12.45 -8.65
N ILE A 79 -11.44 -11.93 -7.48
CA ILE A 79 -11.85 -12.72 -6.31
C ILE A 79 -13.17 -12.26 -5.68
N ASP A 80 -13.91 -11.35 -6.33
CA ASP A 80 -15.17 -10.78 -5.83
C ASP A 80 -15.09 -10.30 -4.38
N ILE A 81 -14.05 -9.50 -4.08
CA ILE A 81 -13.87 -8.95 -2.74
C ILE A 81 -15.05 -8.04 -2.38
N ARG A 82 -15.51 -8.14 -1.13
CA ARG A 82 -16.55 -7.25 -0.60
C ARG A 82 -16.04 -5.82 -0.56
N ILE A 83 -16.55 -4.96 -1.45
CA ILE A 83 -16.20 -3.54 -1.57
C ILE A 83 -16.14 -2.81 -0.23
N PRO A 84 -17.12 -2.90 0.70
CA PRO A 84 -17.03 -2.16 1.97
C PRO A 84 -15.85 -2.58 2.84
N ILE A 85 -15.45 -3.86 2.78
CA ILE A 85 -14.30 -4.39 3.53
C ILE A 85 -13.01 -3.86 2.93
N TYR A 86 -12.92 -3.86 1.59
CA TYR A 86 -11.76 -3.30 0.91
C TYR A 86 -11.61 -1.79 1.17
N VAL A 87 -12.70 -1.03 1.11
CA VAL A 87 -12.70 0.41 1.41
C VAL A 87 -12.24 0.68 2.84
N LEU A 88 -12.67 -0.13 3.82
CA LEU A 88 -12.19 -0.05 5.19
C LEU A 88 -10.67 -0.26 5.26
N ILE A 89 -10.15 -1.29 4.58
CA ILE A 89 -8.70 -1.55 4.51
C ILE A 89 -7.96 -0.38 3.86
N LEU A 90 -8.46 0.15 2.74
CA LEU A 90 -7.89 1.31 2.04
C LEU A 90 -7.78 2.53 2.96
N VAL A 91 -8.84 2.87 3.67
CA VAL A 91 -8.86 4.04 4.57
C VAL A 91 -7.88 3.84 5.73
N LEU A 92 -7.89 2.66 6.36
CA LEU A 92 -6.99 2.34 7.47
C LEU A 92 -5.51 2.32 7.03
N THR A 93 -5.22 1.81 5.83
CA THR A 93 -3.85 1.77 5.30
C THR A 93 -3.35 3.16 4.92
N LEU A 94 -4.18 4.01 4.31
CA LEU A 94 -3.82 5.40 3.99
C LEU A 94 -3.60 6.24 5.26
N THR A 95 -4.47 6.13 6.24
CA THR A 95 -4.32 6.81 7.54
C THR A 95 -3.05 6.34 8.26
N ALA A 96 -2.80 5.03 8.30
CA ALA A 96 -1.57 4.47 8.86
C ALA A 96 -0.32 4.98 8.13
N GLN A 97 -0.34 5.09 6.79
CA GLN A 97 0.78 5.66 6.02
C GLN A 97 1.08 7.12 6.39
N VAL A 98 0.04 7.93 6.60
CA VAL A 98 0.19 9.33 7.03
C VAL A 98 0.79 9.39 8.43
N LEU A 99 0.26 8.61 9.37
CA LEU A 99 0.76 8.55 10.76
C LEU A 99 2.22 8.08 10.80
N LEU A 100 2.58 7.02 10.07
CA LEU A 100 3.96 6.55 9.96
C LEU A 100 4.88 7.61 9.35
N GLY A 101 4.38 8.44 8.43
CA GLY A 101 5.12 9.58 7.89
C GLY A 101 5.40 10.68 8.92
N VAL A 102 4.51 10.87 9.89
CA VAL A 102 4.67 11.83 11.00
C VAL A 102 5.64 11.30 12.06
N PHE A 103 5.48 10.04 12.48
CA PHE A 103 6.29 9.45 13.56
C PHE A 103 7.67 8.97 13.10
N PHE A 104 7.82 8.53 11.85
CA PHE A 104 9.05 7.96 11.32
C PHE A 104 9.47 8.59 9.98
N PRO A 105 9.68 9.92 9.91
CA PRO A 105 10.03 10.59 8.66
C PRO A 105 11.31 10.02 8.05
N TYR A 106 12.34 9.72 8.85
CA TYR A 106 13.68 9.37 8.36
C TYR A 106 13.80 7.97 7.72
N ARG A 107 13.01 6.97 8.15
CA ARG A 107 13.12 5.58 7.63
C ARG A 107 12.52 5.41 6.24
N ARG A 108 11.54 6.25 5.88
CA ARG A 108 10.87 6.23 4.57
C ARG A 108 11.77 6.68 3.41
N PHE A 109 12.77 7.53 3.69
CA PHE A 109 13.59 8.18 2.66
C PHE A 109 15.01 7.60 2.52
N LYS A 110 15.45 6.71 3.42
CA LYS A 110 16.83 6.21 3.45
C LYS A 110 17.04 4.76 3.02
N GLY A 111 16.03 4.07 2.48
CA GLY A 111 16.18 2.76 1.81
C GLY A 111 17.24 1.84 2.42
N GLY A 112 17.13 1.52 3.71
CA GLY A 112 18.03 0.57 4.37
C GLY A 112 19.41 1.09 4.83
N ARG A 113 19.73 2.39 4.78
CA ARG A 113 20.95 2.91 5.42
C ARG A 113 20.73 3.09 6.92
N ILE A 114 21.13 2.07 7.68
CA ILE A 114 21.43 2.18 9.12
C ILE A 114 22.83 2.81 9.18
N LEU A 115 22.88 4.12 9.47
CA LEU A 115 24.07 4.99 9.48
C LEU A 115 24.48 5.52 8.08
#